data_AF-X1SMY8-F1
#
_entry.id   AF-X1SMY8-F1
#
_cell.length_a   1.000
_cell.length_b   1.000
_cell.length_c   1.000
_cell.angle_alpha   90.00
_cell.angle_beta   90.00
_cell.angle_gamma   90.00
#
_symmetry.space_group_name_H-M   'P 1'
#
loop_
_entity.id
_entity.type
_entity.pdbx_description
1 polymer ?
#
loop_
_entity_poly.entity_id
_entity_poly.type
_entity_poly.pdbx_seq_one_letter_code
_entity_poly.pdbx_strand_id
1 'polypeptide(L)' 'YRGVSAPPGTPKEAVDILAAAFKKINENPEFIEKMEPLGFTLLFWGPEEYNKKIEERTKFYQELLAEYGFKK' A
#
# COMPACT_ATOMS: atom_id res chain seq x y z
N TYR A 1 2.94 4.02 4.81
CA TYR A 1 2.71 2.60 4.52
C TYR A 1 3.65 2.14 3.44
N ARG A 2 4.11 0.89 3.52
CA ARG A 2 4.84 0.23 2.44
C ARG A 2 3.85 -0.65 1.68
N GLY A 3 3.89 -0.62 0.35
CA GLY A 3 3.00 -1.40 -0.51
C GLY A 3 3.65 -1.67 -1.86
N VAL A 4 2.89 -2.30 -2.75
CA VAL A 4 3.36 -2.73 -4.07
C VAL A 4 2.49 -2.07 -5.13
N SER A 5 3.09 -1.70 -6.26
CA SER A 5 2.39 -1.15 -7.43
C SER A 5 2.87 -1.84 -8.69
N ALA A 6 2.01 -1.91 -9.69
CA ALA A 6 2.32 -2.40 -11.02
C ALA A 6 2.19 -1.25 -12.04
N PRO A 7 2.86 -1.33 -13.21
CA PRO A 7 2.75 -0.31 -14.24
C PRO A 7 1.30 -0.06 -14.69
N PRO A 8 0.96 1.17 -15.12
CA PRO A 8 -0.33 1.45 -15.74
C PRO A 8 -0.61 0.51 -16.91
N GLY A 9 -1.86 0.02 -17.01
CA GLY A 9 -2.27 -0.91 -18.05
C GLY A 9 -1.96 -2.38 -17.76
N THR A 10 -1.37 -2.71 -16.59
CA THR A 10 -1.23 -4.10 -16.15
C THR A 10 -2.62 -4.78 -16.12
N PRO A 11 -2.80 -5.97 -16.72
CA PRO A 11 -4.08 -6.66 -16.74
C PRO A 11 -4.62 -6.93 -15.33
N LYS A 12 -5.93 -6.76 -15.14
CA LYS A 12 -6.59 -6.95 -13.84
C LYS A 12 -6.30 -8.32 -13.23
N GLU A 13 -6.31 -9.37 -14.06
CA GLU A 13 -6.02 -10.73 -13.61
C GLU A 13 -4.63 -10.86 -12.97
N ALA A 14 -3.60 -10.26 -13.57
CA ALA A 14 -2.25 -10.27 -13.00
C ALA A 14 -2.20 -9.51 -11.66
N VAL A 15 -2.90 -8.38 -11.55
CA VAL A 15 -3.03 -7.62 -10.30
C VAL A 15 -3.74 -8.45 -9.22
N ASP A 16 -4.82 -9.15 -9.58
CA ASP A 16 -5.60 -9.96 -8.66
C ASP A 16 -4.79 -11.16 -8.13
N ILE A 17 -4.02 -11.82 -9.00
CA ILE A 17 -3.11 -12.91 -8.63
C ILE A 17 -2.07 -12.42 -7.60
N LEU A 18 -1.43 -11.29 -7.88
CA LEU A 18 -0.44 -10.70 -6.98
C LEU A 18 -1.06 -10.27 -5.65
N ALA A 19 -2.23 -9.61 -5.69
CA ALA A 19 -2.95 -9.21 -4.49
C ALA A 19 -3.30 -10.40 -3.60
N ALA A 20 -3.78 -11.51 -4.19
CA ALA A 20 -4.09 -12.73 -3.46
C ALA A 20 -2.84 -13.35 -2.82
N ALA A 21 -1.70 -13.34 -3.51
CA ALA A 21 -0.43 -13.81 -2.97
C ALA A 21 0.04 -12.93 -1.78
N PHE A 22 -0.01 -11.62 -1.91
CA PHE A 22 0.37 -10.70 -0.84
C PHE A 22 -0.54 -10.78 0.38
N LYS A 23 -1.84 -11.00 0.18
CA LYS A 23 -2.78 -11.25 1.28
C LYS A 23 -2.35 -12.47 2.10
N LYS A 24 -2.10 -13.60 1.43
CA LYS A 24 -1.65 -14.84 2.10
C LYS A 24 -0.36 -14.64 2.89
N ILE A 25 0.58 -13.84 2.39
CA ILE A 25 1.83 -13.54 3.09
C ILE A 25 1.57 -12.68 4.33
N ASN A 26 0.74 -11.63 4.22
CA ASN A 26 0.42 -10.76 5.36
C ASN A 26 -0.40 -11.48 6.44
N GLU A 27 -1.14 -12.53 6.10
CA GLU A 27 -1.91 -13.35 7.04
C GLU A 27 -1.12 -14.57 7.57
N ASN A 28 0.12 -14.78 7.12
CA ASN A 28 0.95 -15.91 7.55
C ASN A 28 1.54 -15.64 8.96
N PRO A 29 1.22 -16.45 9.98
CA PRO A 29 1.71 -16.23 11.35
C PRO A 29 3.23 -16.25 11.47
N GLU A 30 3.92 -17.18 10.80
CA GLU A 30 5.39 -17.25 10.83
C GLU A 30 6.04 -16.01 10.21
N PHE A 31 5.38 -15.41 9.21
CA PHE A 31 5.85 -14.17 8.61
C PHE A 31 5.62 -12.98 9.54
N ILE A 32 4.45 -12.92 10.18
CA ILE A 32 4.11 -11.89 11.17
C ILE A 32 5.12 -11.92 12.32
N GLU A 33 5.37 -13.07 12.92
CA GLU A 33 6.30 -13.24 14.05
C GLU A 33 7.73 -12.80 13.72
N LYS A 34 8.16 -12.97 12.47
CA LYS A 34 9.49 -12.53 12.02
C LYS A 34 9.57 -11.02 11.78
N MET A 35 8.47 -10.39 11.43
CA MET A 35 8.42 -9.00 10.96
C MET A 35 8.05 -8.01 12.09
N GLU A 36 7.25 -8.43 13.07
CA GLU A 36 6.90 -7.60 14.23
C GLU A 36 8.13 -7.10 15.02
N PRO A 37 9.16 -7.93 15.33
CA PRO A 37 10.36 -7.46 16.02
C PRO A 37 11.18 -6.44 15.22
N LEU A 38 10.99 -6.39 13.90
CA LEU A 38 11.61 -5.41 13.01
C LEU A 38 10.82 -4.09 12.95
N GLY A 39 9.75 -3.96 13.73
CA GLY A 39 8.89 -2.78 13.78
C GLY A 39 7.87 -2.72 12.64
N PHE A 40 7.60 -3.83 11.95
CA PHE A 40 6.56 -3.90 10.94
C PHE A 40 5.23 -4.32 11.54
N THR A 41 4.19 -3.55 11.23
CA THR A 41 2.80 -4.01 11.33
C THR A 41 2.37 -4.49 9.95
N LEU A 42 2.03 -5.77 9.86
CA LEU A 42 1.57 -6.38 8.61
C LEU A 42 0.15 -5.91 8.36
N LEU A 43 -0.07 -5.35 7.18
CA LEU A 43 -1.34 -4.73 6.77
C LEU A 43 -1.57 -5.11 5.32
N PHE A 44 -2.78 -5.56 5.01
CA PHE A 44 -3.20 -5.79 3.65
C PHE A 44 -4.37 -4.87 3.30
N TRP A 45 -4.15 -4.01 2.32
CA TRP A 45 -5.21 -3.31 1.61
C TRP A 45 -5.28 -3.87 0.20
N GLY A 46 -6.47 -4.27 -0.22
CA GLY A 46 -6.70 -4.73 -1.59
C GLY A 46 -6.39 -3.62 -2.61
N PRO A 47 -6.30 -3.94 -3.92
CA PRO A 47 -5.93 -2.97 -4.95
C PRO A 47 -6.76 -1.69 -4.94
N GLU A 48 -8.09 -1.80 -4.82
CA GLU A 48 -9.00 -0.65 -4.80
C GLU A 48 -8.85 0.19 -3.53
N GLU A 49 -8.80 -0.46 -2.37
CA GLU A 49 -8.63 0.22 -1.09
C GLU A 49 -7.27 0.93 -1.02
N TYR A 50 -6.20 0.27 -1.48
CA TYR A 50 -4.86 0.84 -1.52
C TYR A 50 -4.82 2.08 -2.42
N ASN A 51 -5.42 2.04 -3.61
CA ASN A 51 -5.51 3.20 -4.50
C ASN A 51 -6.22 4.37 -3.83
N LYS A 52 -7.38 4.14 -3.20
CA LYS A 52 -8.12 5.16 -2.47
C LYS A 52 -7.26 5.79 -1.36
N LYS A 53 -6.55 4.97 -0.58
CA LYS A 53 -5.65 5.45 0.49
C LYS A 53 -4.48 6.29 -0.06
N ILE A 54 -3.94 5.93 -1.22
CA ILE A 54 -2.88 6.71 -1.87
C ILE A 54 -3.42 8.05 -2.37
N GLU A 55 -4.61 8.09 -2.96
CA GLU A 55 -5.26 9.33 -3.39
C GLU A 55 -5.54 10.25 -2.21
N GLU A 56 -6.16 9.74 -1.14
CA GLU A 56 -6.44 10.48 0.11
C GLU A 56 -5.16 11.08 0.69
N ARG A 57 -4.09 10.29 0.80
CA ARG A 57 -2.81 10.76 1.33
C ARG A 57 -2.13 11.75 0.40
N THR A 58 -2.19 11.53 -0.90
CA THR A 58 -1.58 12.44 -1.88
C THR A 58 -2.22 13.81 -1.77
N LYS A 59 -3.56 13.86 -1.70
CA LYS A 59 -4.30 15.11 -1.48
C LYS A 59 -3.90 15.78 -0.16
N PHE A 60 -3.92 15.02 0.94
CA PHE A 60 -3.53 15.54 2.26
C PHE A 60 -2.13 16.16 2.25
N TYR A 61 -1.13 15.47 1.67
CA TYR A 61 0.22 16.00 1.61
C TYR A 61 0.37 17.19 0.66
N GLN A 62 -0.36 17.22 -0.47
CA GLN A 62 -0.36 18.38 -1.35
C GLN A 62 -0.91 19.62 -0.66
N GLU A 63 -2.01 19.49 0.08
CA GLU A 63 -2.63 20.57 0.86
C GLU A 63 -1.69 21.04 1.97
N LEU A 64 -1.15 20.09 2.75
CA LEU A 64 -0.20 20.39 3.81
C LEU A 64 1.04 21.12 3.29
N LEU A 65 1.67 20.61 2.22
CA LEU A 65 2.86 21.22 1.65
C LEU A 65 2.58 22.63 1.09
N ALA A 66 1.42 22.82 0.44
CA ALA A 66 1.02 24.12 -0.07
C ALA A 66 0.81 25.15 1.05
N GLU A 67 0.27 24.74 2.21
CA GLU A 67 0.11 25.59 3.40
C GLU A 67 1.44 26.16 3.89
N TYR A 68 2.50 25.35 3.88
CA TYR A 68 3.85 25.76 4.28
C TYR A 68 4.69 26.36 3.14
N GLY A 69 4.05 26.70 2.00
CA GLY A 69 4.71 27.38 0.87
C GLY A 69 5.51 26.45 -0.05
N PHE A 70 5.48 25.14 0.17
CA PHE A 70 6.08 24.15 -0.73
C PHE A 70 5.08 23.79 -1.83
N LYS A 71 5.00 24.63 -2.86
CA LYS A 71 4.21 24.34 -4.06
C LYS A 71 5.02 23.44 -5.00
N LYS A 72 4.38 22.39 -5.49
CA LYS A 72 4.93 21.52 -6.54
C LYS A 72 4.75 22.16 -7.91
#